data_AF-A0AAD4X070-F1
#
_entry.id   AF-A0AAD4X070-F1
#
_cell.length_a   1.000
_cell.length_b   1.000
_cell.length_c   1.000
_cell.angle_alpha   90.00
_cell.angle_beta   90.00
_cell.angle_gamma   90.00
#
_symmetry.space_group_name_H-M   'P 1'
#
loop_
_entity.id
_entity.type
_entity.pdbx_description
1 polymer ?
#
loop_
_entity_poly.entity_id
_entity_poly.type
_entity_poly.pdbx_seq_one_letter_code
_entity_poly.pdbx_strand_id
1 'polypeptide(L)'
;MKLRLPYNLWLQLSLGPDGMPALFYQKYWDVVKGDVVSPTRVTEYRPISLFNVLYKIISKIMANLLKKALPHVISKFHSAFIPGRMILDNVLAVFETVHYLKRWGKVRRRKLMLKLDMAKAYD
;
A
#
# COMPACT_ATOMS: atom_id res chain seq x y z
N MET A 1 36.20 -26.45 26.14
CA MET A 1 34.98 -25.92 26.78
C MET A 1 33.95 -25.64 25.67
N LYS A 2 32.99 -26.54 25.45
CA LYS A 2 32.03 -26.46 24.33
C LYS A 2 30.73 -25.88 24.89
N LEU A 3 30.51 -24.59 24.70
CA LEU A 3 29.30 -23.89 25.17
C LEU A 3 28.08 -24.49 24.44
N ARG A 4 27.26 -25.22 25.19
CA ARG A 4 26.03 -25.87 24.72
C ARG A 4 24.94 -24.78 24.68
N LEU A 5 24.87 -24.05 23.58
CA LEU A 5 23.80 -23.06 23.37
C LEU A 5 22.44 -23.79 23.22
N PRO A 6 21.35 -23.24 23.80
CA PRO A 6 20.04 -23.88 23.80
C PRO A 6 19.49 -24.04 22.38
N TYR A 7 18.83 -25.17 22.11
CA TYR A 7 18.30 -25.60 20.81
C TYR A 7 17.40 -24.56 20.10
N ASN A 8 16.82 -23.64 20.86
CA ASN A 8 15.96 -22.57 20.36
C ASN A 8 16.73 -21.47 19.60
N LEU A 9 18.04 -21.31 19.86
CA LEU A 9 18.87 -20.30 19.20
C LEU A 9 19.24 -20.71 17.77
N TRP A 10 19.35 -22.03 17.51
CA TRP A 10 19.67 -22.57 16.20
C TRP A 10 18.54 -22.37 15.19
N LEU A 11 17.28 -22.48 15.60
CA LEU A 11 16.12 -22.25 14.73
C LEU A 11 16.02 -20.79 14.22
N GLN A 12 16.63 -19.83 14.93
CA GLN A 12 16.64 -18.42 14.55
C GLN A 12 17.81 -18.06 13.63
N LEU A 13 18.90 -18.85 13.67
CA LEU A 13 20.14 -18.65 12.91
C LEU A 13 20.26 -19.54 11.67
N SER A 14 19.39 -20.54 11.52
CA SER A 14 19.26 -21.35 10.29
C SER A 14 18.66 -20.51 9.17
N LEU A 15 19.50 -19.66 8.58
CA LEU A 15 19.21 -18.92 7.36
C LEU A 15 18.92 -19.94 6.25
N GLY A 16 17.81 -19.76 5.52
CA GLY A 16 17.54 -20.55 4.33
C GLY A 16 18.66 -20.37 3.28
N PRO A 17 18.64 -21.14 2.18
CA PRO A 17 19.61 -20.99 1.07
C PRO A 17 19.69 -19.57 0.50
N ASP A 18 18.70 -18.74 0.80
CA ASP A 18 18.48 -17.34 0.42
C ASP A 18 18.81 -16.32 1.53
N GLY A 19 19.22 -16.75 2.72
CA GLY A 19 19.56 -15.82 3.81
C GLY A 19 18.36 -15.28 4.59
N MET A 20 17.15 -15.87 4.45
CA MET A 20 15.98 -15.45 5.21
C MET A 20 15.58 -16.50 6.25
N PRO A 21 15.16 -16.11 7.48
CA PRO A 21 14.70 -17.05 8.49
C PRO A 21 13.30 -17.59 8.15
N ALA A 22 12.95 -18.82 8.54
CA ALA A 22 11.64 -19.42 8.26
C ALA A 22 10.44 -18.57 8.74
N LEU A 23 10.63 -17.80 9.82
CA LEU A 23 9.63 -16.85 10.35
C LEU A 23 9.31 -15.72 9.36
N PHE A 24 10.24 -15.35 8.49
CA PHE A 24 10.01 -14.37 7.43
C PHE A 24 8.93 -14.85 6.48
N TYR A 25 9.04 -16.09 6.01
CA TYR A 25 8.07 -16.68 5.08
C TYR A 25 6.68 -16.82 5.70
N GLN A 26 6.58 -17.18 6.98
CA GLN A 26 5.28 -17.24 7.68
C GLN A 26 4.65 -15.85 7.82
N LYS A 27 5.45 -14.83 8.16
CA LYS A 27 4.97 -13.45 8.39
C LYS A 27 4.59 -12.72 7.10
N TYR A 28 5.30 -13.00 6.00
CA TYR A 28 5.12 -12.34 4.72
C TYR A 28 4.48 -13.23 3.66
N TRP A 29 3.88 -14.36 4.09
CA TRP A 29 3.24 -15.33 3.20
C TRP A 29 2.21 -14.67 2.27
N ASP A 30 1.40 -13.72 2.76
CA ASP A 30 0.41 -13.00 1.95
C ASP A 30 1.02 -12.18 0.80
N VAL A 31 2.30 -11.80 0.91
CA VAL A 31 3.03 -11.05 -0.12
C VAL A 31 3.81 -12.00 -1.04
N VAL A 32 4.33 -13.08 -0.49
CA VAL A 32 5.25 -14.02 -1.14
C VAL A 32 4.50 -15.14 -1.88
N LYS A 33 3.29 -15.51 -1.45
CA LYS A 33 2.50 -16.64 -1.97
C LYS A 33 2.28 -16.56 -3.49
N GLY A 34 2.01 -15.37 -4.04
CA GLY A 34 1.79 -15.21 -5.48
C GLY A 34 3.04 -15.56 -6.32
N ASP A 35 4.22 -15.18 -5.80
CA ASP A 35 5.50 -15.39 -6.48
C ASP A 35 6.08 -16.81 -6.22
N VAL A 36 5.67 -17.49 -5.13
CA VAL A 36 6.16 -18.82 -4.71
C VAL A 36 5.24 -19.98 -5.13
N VAL A 37 3.94 -19.76 -5.32
CA VAL A 37 2.98 -20.80 -5.74
C VAL A 37 2.92 -20.97 -7.27
N SER A 38 3.58 -20.09 -8.03
CA SER A 38 3.61 -20.12 -9.50
C SER A 38 4.97 -20.44 -10.18
N PRO A 39 5.87 -21.29 -9.66
CA PRO A 39 7.00 -21.79 -10.45
C PRO A 39 6.66 -23.14 -11.07
N THR A 40 6.30 -23.17 -12.35
CA THR A 40 6.02 -24.41 -13.09
C THR A 40 7.30 -25.20 -13.40
N ARG A 41 8.50 -24.58 -13.30
CA ARG A 41 9.80 -25.21 -13.59
C ARG A 41 10.96 -24.64 -12.75
N VAL A 42 11.85 -25.52 -12.30
CA VAL A 42 13.05 -25.20 -11.48
C VAL A 42 14.05 -24.29 -12.23
N THR A 43 14.00 -24.25 -13.56
CA THR A 43 14.85 -23.43 -14.44
C THR A 43 14.39 -21.97 -14.57
N GLU A 44 13.25 -21.58 -13.98
CA GLU A 44 12.70 -20.21 -14.03
C GLU A 44 12.98 -19.39 -12.76
N TYR A 45 13.68 -19.97 -11.77
CA TYR A 45 14.24 -19.20 -10.65
C TYR A 45 15.35 -18.27 -11.16
N ARG A 46 14.97 -17.15 -11.77
CA ARG A 46 15.88 -16.02 -11.97
C ARG A 46 16.06 -15.32 -10.62
N PRO A 47 17.30 -15.00 -10.19
CA PRO A 47 17.56 -14.24 -8.96
C PRO A 47 16.87 -12.86 -8.92
N ILE A 48 16.30 -12.42 -10.04
CA ILE A 48 15.45 -11.24 -10.19
C ILE A 48 14.18 -11.36 -9.34
N SER A 49 13.61 -12.57 -9.15
CA SER A 49 12.37 -12.76 -8.37
C SER A 49 12.57 -12.48 -6.87
N LEU A 50 13.75 -12.74 -6.31
CA LEU A 50 14.06 -12.43 -4.91
C LEU A 50 14.14 -10.91 -4.70
N PHE A 51 14.83 -10.20 -5.60
CA PHE A 51 14.78 -8.73 -5.63
C PHE A 51 13.37 -8.21 -5.83
N ASN A 52 12.55 -8.94 -6.60
CA ASN A 52 11.16 -8.61 -6.86
C ASN A 52 10.32 -8.61 -5.58
N VAL A 53 10.49 -9.64 -4.77
CA VAL A 53 9.84 -9.80 -3.46
C VAL A 53 10.37 -8.78 -2.46
N LEU A 54 11.69 -8.56 -2.41
CA LEU A 54 12.31 -7.60 -1.49
C LEU A 54 11.82 -6.17 -1.72
N TYR A 55 11.75 -5.69 -2.97
CA TYR A 55 11.21 -4.36 -3.21
C TYR A 55 9.72 -4.29 -2.86
N LYS A 56 8.92 -5.35 -3.08
CA LYS A 56 7.50 -5.38 -2.68
C LYS A 56 7.36 -5.23 -1.16
N ILE A 57 8.26 -5.87 -0.39
CA ILE A 57 8.29 -5.77 1.07
C ILE A 57 8.68 -4.36 1.51
N ILE A 58 9.76 -3.79 0.95
CA ILE A 58 10.20 -2.42 1.25
C ILE A 58 9.08 -1.43 0.92
N SER A 59 8.46 -1.53 -0.26
CA SER A 59 7.33 -0.69 -0.67
C SER A 59 6.14 -0.82 0.27
N LYS A 60 5.84 -2.02 0.78
CA LYS A 60 4.74 -2.22 1.74
C LYS A 60 5.06 -1.66 3.12
N ILE A 61 6.31 -1.75 3.58
CA ILE A 61 6.77 -1.10 4.81
C ILE A 61 6.66 0.42 4.68
N MET A 62 7.16 0.98 3.59
CA MET A 62 7.08 2.41 3.28
C MET A 62 5.62 2.89 3.20
N ALA A 63 4.75 2.15 2.49
CA ALA A 63 3.33 2.47 2.42
C ALA A 63 2.66 2.43 3.80
N ASN A 64 3.01 1.47 4.66
CA ASN A 64 2.45 1.38 6.01
C ASN A 64 2.96 2.48 6.95
N LEU A 65 4.18 2.96 6.76
CA LEU A 65 4.71 4.14 7.45
C LEU A 65 3.97 5.40 7.01
N LEU A 66 3.84 5.59 5.69
CA LEU A 66 3.12 6.72 5.11
C LEU A 66 1.65 6.73 5.56
N LYS A 67 0.98 5.58 5.65
CA LYS A 67 -0.40 5.47 6.17
C LYS A 67 -0.60 6.11 7.54
N LYS A 68 0.43 6.11 8.40
CA LYS A 68 0.36 6.75 9.72
C LYS A 68 0.51 8.28 9.64
N ALA A 69 1.30 8.78 8.69
CA ALA A 69 1.54 10.21 8.49
C ALA A 69 0.47 10.89 7.61
N LEU A 70 -0.12 10.16 6.67
CA LEU A 70 -1.12 10.61 5.69
C LEU A 70 -2.29 11.39 6.33
N PRO A 71 -2.87 10.99 7.47
CA PRO A 71 -3.97 11.74 8.11
C PRO A 71 -3.62 13.16 8.57
N HIS A 72 -2.34 13.45 8.80
CA HIS A 72 -1.88 14.76 9.28
C HIS A 72 -1.54 15.71 8.12
N VAL A 73 -1.18 15.17 6.95
CA VAL A 73 -0.77 15.95 5.78
C VAL A 73 -1.93 16.17 4.80
N ILE A 74 -2.85 15.22 4.73
CA ILE A 74 -3.94 15.24 3.75
C ILE A 74 -5.20 15.92 4.30
N SER A 75 -5.81 16.76 3.46
CA SER A 75 -7.07 17.44 3.75
C SER A 75 -8.24 16.47 3.97
N LYS A 76 -9.25 16.91 4.73
CA LYS A 76 -10.46 16.13 5.02
C LYS A 76 -11.25 15.73 3.76
N PHE A 77 -11.10 16.47 2.67
CA PHE A 77 -11.81 16.25 1.40
C PHE A 77 -11.16 15.23 0.46
N HIS A 78 -9.97 14.71 0.81
CA HIS A 78 -9.32 13.69 0.00
C HIS A 78 -9.75 12.31 0.50
N SER A 79 -10.66 11.65 -0.22
CA SER A 79 -11.17 10.32 0.17
C SER A 79 -10.49 9.16 -0.54
N ALA A 80 -9.59 9.43 -1.50
CA ALA A 80 -8.89 8.38 -2.22
C ALA A 80 -7.76 7.77 -1.37
N PHE A 81 -7.57 6.45 -1.46
CA PHE A 81 -6.45 5.70 -0.87
C PHE A 81 -6.27 5.79 0.67
N ILE A 82 -7.28 6.26 1.41
CA ILE A 82 -7.29 6.28 2.87
C ILE A 82 -8.23 5.18 3.39
N PRO A 83 -7.75 4.25 4.24
CA PRO A 83 -8.60 3.22 4.82
C PRO A 83 -9.69 3.86 5.69
N GLY A 84 -10.94 3.45 5.49
CA GLY A 84 -12.10 3.95 6.24
C GLY A 84 -12.79 5.19 5.66
N ARG A 85 -12.30 5.75 4.53
CA ARG A 85 -13.04 6.75 3.75
C ARG A 85 -13.71 6.08 2.56
N MET A 86 -14.95 6.44 2.27
CA MET A 86 -15.71 5.86 1.17
C MET A 86 -15.76 6.83 -0.01
N ILE A 87 -15.83 6.28 -1.23
CA ILE A 87 -16.00 7.11 -2.44
C ILE A 87 -17.29 7.94 -2.40
N LEU A 88 -18.31 7.46 -1.67
CA LEU A 88 -19.58 8.14 -1.48
C LEU A 88 -19.43 9.49 -0.77
N ASP A 89 -18.44 9.66 0.11
CA ASP A 89 -18.19 10.92 0.81
C ASP A 89 -17.83 12.04 -0.19
N ASN A 90 -17.03 11.72 -1.20
CA ASN A 90 -16.69 12.66 -2.27
C ASN A 90 -17.91 13.00 -3.14
N VAL A 91 -18.73 12.01 -3.46
CA VAL A 91 -19.94 12.20 -4.28
C VAL A 91 -20.93 13.10 -3.53
N LEU A 92 -21.14 12.87 -2.23
CA LEU A 92 -21.99 13.69 -1.39
C LEU A 92 -21.48 15.14 -1.33
N ALA A 93 -20.19 15.35 -1.11
CA ALA A 93 -19.58 16.68 -1.11
C ALA A 93 -19.81 17.43 -2.44
N VAL A 94 -19.69 16.73 -3.58
CA VAL A 94 -19.99 17.28 -4.91
C VAL A 94 -21.47 17.67 -5.02
N PHE A 95 -22.38 16.78 -4.61
CA PHE A 95 -23.82 17.07 -4.63
C PHE A 95 -24.19 18.29 -3.76
N GLU A 96 -23.59 18.41 -2.58
CA GLU A 96 -23.77 19.57 -1.70
C GLU A 96 -23.28 20.85 -2.37
N THR A 97 -22.08 20.85 -2.99
CA THR A 97 -21.60 22.03 -3.73
C THR A 97 -22.51 22.39 -4.90
N VAL A 98 -22.97 21.43 -5.70
CA VAL A 98 -23.88 21.70 -6.84
C VAL A 98 -25.22 22.25 -6.34
N HIS A 99 -25.76 21.66 -5.28
CA HIS A 99 -27.01 22.11 -4.67
C HIS A 99 -26.88 23.53 -4.08
N TYR A 100 -25.76 23.82 -3.42
CA TYR A 100 -25.43 25.14 -2.91
C TYR A 100 -25.33 26.18 -4.04
N LEU A 101 -24.65 25.83 -5.14
CA LEU A 101 -24.61 26.67 -6.34
C LEU A 101 -26.01 26.93 -6.92
N LYS A 102 -26.91 25.94 -6.89
CA LYS A 102 -28.29 26.07 -7.40
C LYS A 102 -29.20 26.92 -6.50
N ARG A 103 -29.12 26.76 -5.18
CA ARG A 103 -29.99 27.44 -4.20
C ARG A 103 -29.72 28.95 -4.09
N TRP A 104 -28.49 29.39 -4.37
CA TRP A 104 -28.09 30.81 -4.26
C TRP A 104 -28.54 31.69 -5.44
N GLY A 105 -29.68 31.40 -6.05
CA GLY A 105 -30.15 31.88 -7.35
C GLY A 105 -30.56 33.36 -7.48
N LYS A 106 -30.16 34.26 -6.57
CA LYS A 106 -30.52 35.70 -6.65
C LYS A 106 -29.34 36.68 -6.61
N VAL A 107 -28.11 36.23 -6.34
CA VAL A 107 -26.95 37.12 -6.28
C VAL A 107 -26.20 37.08 -7.61
N ARG A 108 -26.05 38.26 -8.22
CA ARG A 108 -25.48 38.56 -9.55
C ARG A 108 -23.97 38.29 -9.65
N ARG A 109 -23.50 37.10 -9.23
CA ARG A 109 -22.11 36.65 -9.39
C ARG A 109 -22.08 35.41 -10.30
N ARG A 110 -21.22 35.45 -11.32
CA ARG A 110 -20.96 34.32 -12.22
C ARG A 110 -20.40 33.15 -11.39
N LYS A 111 -20.99 31.96 -11.54
CA LYS A 111 -20.60 30.74 -10.82
C LYS A 111 -19.79 29.85 -11.76
N LEU A 112 -18.73 29.25 -11.26
CA LEU A 112 -17.86 28.35 -12.03
C LEU A 112 -17.55 27.14 -11.16
N MET A 113 -17.83 25.95 -11.69
CA MET A 113 -17.35 24.69 -11.13
C MET A 113 -16.21 24.22 -12.04
N LEU A 114 -15.03 24.01 -11.45
CA LEU A 114 -13.86 23.52 -12.18
C LEU A 114 -13.69 22.04 -11.88
N LYS A 115 -13.81 21.21 -12.92
CA LYS A 115 -13.41 19.81 -12.87
C LYS A 115 -11.97 19.74 -13.37
N LEU A 116 -11.05 19.42 -12.46
CA LEU A 116 -9.64 19.21 -12.77
C LEU A 116 -9.38 17.70 -12.79
N ASP A 117 -8.71 17.23 -13.83
CA ASP A 117 -8.26 15.85 -13.96
C ASP A 117 -6.78 15.86 -14.38
N MET A 118 -5.99 14.94 -13.84
CA MET A 118 -4.57 14.87 -14.15
C MET A 118 -4.33 13.86 -15.27
N ALA A 119 -3.82 14.33 -16.41
CA ALA A 119 -3.32 13.43 -17.43
C ALA A 119 -2.09 12.70 -16.89
N LYS A 120 -2.05 11.37 -17.06
CA LYS A 120 -0.92 10.52 -16.61
C LYS A 120 -0.59 10.65 -15.11
N ALA A 121 -1.57 10.41 -14.24
CA ALA A 121 -1.37 10.50 -12.78
C ALA A 121 -0.33 9.53 -12.19
N TYR A 122 0.14 8.54 -12.98
CA TYR A 122 1.06 7.49 -12.55
C TYR A 122 2.28 7.31 -13.47
N ASP A 123 2.37 8.09 -14.55
CA ASP A 123 3.56 8.13 -15.43
C ASP A 123 4.52 9.19 -14.87
#